data_AF-A0A6B3MHQ1-F1
#
_entry.id   AF-A0A6B3MHQ1-F1
#
_cell.length_a   1.000
_cell.length_b   1.000
_cell.length_c   1.000
_cell.angle_alpha   90.00
_cell.angle_beta   90.00
_cell.angle_gamma   90.00
#
_symmetry.space_group_name_H-M   'P 1'
#
loop_
_entity.id
_entity.type
_entity.pdbx_description
1 polymer ?
#
loop_
_entity_poly.entity_id
_entity_poly.type
_entity_poly.pdbx_seq_one_letter_code
_entity_poly.pdbx_strand_id
1 'polypeptide(L)'
;MEPVGLTATAIVTLIVTKAFEKTGEKLGEKVLEKAGKFMALIKERFPKVDAAIMRVEQRPLDAGEAQLDTVVAGEIEAAAEKDPEVAKVVNELAEEAKADPNPKLTQTIQSMENKVNSQSPTVQNFTRLAEEIKAVFQGNTIQNQTLNF
;
A
#
# COMPACT_ATOMS: atom_id res chain seq x y z
N MET A 1 -4.60 -21.08 -2.81
CA MET A 1 -4.89 -19.67 -2.45
C MET A 1 -4.84 -18.88 -3.74
N GLU A 2 -5.75 -17.91 -3.90
CA GLU A 2 -5.61 -16.94 -4.99
C GLU A 2 -4.30 -16.17 -4.80
N PRO A 3 -3.56 -15.89 -5.89
CA PRO A 3 -2.35 -15.09 -5.80
C PRO A 3 -2.70 -13.73 -5.19
N VAL A 4 -1.86 -13.25 -4.28
CA VAL A 4 -2.03 -11.89 -3.75
C VAL A 4 -1.89 -10.92 -4.92
N GLY A 5 -2.97 -10.21 -5.24
CA GLY A 5 -2.99 -9.28 -6.35
C GLY A 5 -2.14 -8.04 -6.05
N LEU A 6 -1.60 -7.43 -7.11
CA LEU A 6 -0.81 -6.18 -7.05
C LEU A 6 -1.54 -5.05 -6.33
N THR A 7 -2.86 -5.02 -6.45
CA THR A 7 -3.73 -4.09 -5.72
C THR A 7 -3.67 -4.32 -4.21
N ALA A 8 -3.70 -5.58 -3.75
CA ALA A 8 -3.67 -5.88 -2.33
C ALA A 8 -2.31 -5.53 -1.70
N THR A 9 -1.21 -5.83 -2.38
CA THR A 9 0.13 -5.45 -1.90
C THR A 9 0.31 -3.94 -1.85
N ALA A 10 -0.16 -3.21 -2.86
CA ALA A 10 -0.13 -1.75 -2.85
C ALA A 10 -0.96 -1.14 -1.71
N ILE A 11 -2.16 -1.69 -1.44
CA ILE A 11 -2.98 -1.25 -0.29
C ILE A 11 -2.26 -1.51 1.03
N VAL A 12 -1.64 -2.68 1.21
CA VAL A 12 -0.89 -2.98 2.44
C VAL A 12 0.31 -2.06 2.61
N THR A 13 1.08 -1.80 1.55
CA THR A 13 2.17 -0.83 1.58
C THR A 13 1.67 0.55 2.02
N LEU A 14 0.55 1.01 1.48
CA LEU A 14 -0.10 2.26 1.88
C LEU A 14 -0.42 2.28 3.38
N ILE A 15 -1.07 1.23 3.89
CA ILE A 15 -1.48 1.13 5.30
C ILE A 15 -0.28 1.16 6.23
N VAL A 16 0.73 0.35 5.93
CA VAL A 16 1.92 0.25 6.76
C VAL A 16 2.64 1.60 6.80
N THR A 17 2.81 2.25 5.64
CA THR A 17 3.37 3.60 5.56
C THR A 17 2.54 4.62 6.36
N LYS A 18 1.21 4.58 6.24
CA LYS A 18 0.29 5.43 7.01
C LYS A 18 0.37 5.22 8.52
N ALA A 19 0.52 3.98 8.97
CA ALA A 19 0.63 3.65 10.40
C ALA A 19 1.88 4.27 11.05
N PHE A 20 2.91 4.58 10.26
CA PHE A 20 4.14 5.24 10.71
C PHE A 20 4.10 6.77 10.59
N GLU A 21 3.12 7.35 9.87
CA GLU A 21 3.00 8.79 9.78
C GLU A 21 2.59 9.38 11.14
N LYS A 22 3.27 10.47 11.55
CA LYS A 22 2.88 11.26 12.73
C LYS A 22 1.73 12.23 12.47
N THR A 23 1.10 12.14 11.29
CA THR A 23 -0.04 12.95 10.92
C THR A 23 -1.25 12.46 11.72
N GLY A 24 -2.04 13.35 12.32
CA GLY A 24 -3.14 12.99 13.24
C GLY A 24 -4.33 12.27 12.59
N GLU A 25 -4.17 11.76 11.37
CA GLU A 25 -5.16 11.00 10.63
C GLU A 25 -5.19 9.55 11.13
N LYS A 26 -6.30 9.17 11.77
CA LYS A 26 -6.42 7.83 12.37
C LYS A 26 -6.91 6.82 11.34
N LEU A 27 -6.20 5.69 11.27
CA LEU A 27 -6.71 4.45 10.69
C LEU A 27 -7.77 3.86 11.64
N GLY A 28 -8.74 3.11 11.11
CA GLY A 28 -9.68 2.37 11.92
C GLY A 28 -8.98 1.30 12.78
N GLU A 29 -9.54 0.98 13.94
CA GLU A 29 -8.95 0.03 14.90
C GLU A 29 -8.70 -1.35 14.28
N LYS A 30 -9.60 -1.82 13.40
CA LYS A 30 -9.45 -3.11 12.73
C LYS A 30 -8.29 -3.12 11.73
N VAL A 31 -8.11 -2.04 10.98
CA VAL A 31 -6.98 -1.87 10.06
C VAL A 31 -5.67 -1.83 10.84
N LEU A 32 -5.62 -1.10 11.96
CA LEU A 32 -4.45 -1.08 12.83
C LEU A 32 -4.13 -2.45 13.42
N GLU A 33 -5.14 -3.20 13.88
CA GLU A 33 -4.94 -4.55 14.43
C GLU A 33 -4.35 -5.50 13.37
N LYS A 34 -4.92 -5.50 12.15
CA LYS A 34 -4.43 -6.36 11.06
C LYS A 34 -3.05 -5.91 10.56
N ALA A 35 -2.78 -4.60 10.52
CA ALA A 35 -1.46 -4.07 10.21
C ALA A 35 -0.41 -4.52 11.24
N GLY A 36 -0.77 -4.52 12.54
CA GLY A 36 0.09 -5.05 13.60
C GLY A 36 0.39 -6.54 13.42
N LYS A 37 -0.61 -7.35 13.07
CA LYS A 37 -0.44 -8.78 12.77
C LYS A 37 0.48 -8.99 11.57
N PHE A 38 0.27 -8.23 10.49
CA PHE A 38 1.13 -8.26 9.31
C PHE A 38 2.59 -7.96 9.67
N MET A 39 2.84 -6.86 10.39
CA MET A 39 4.20 -6.47 10.78
C MET A 39 4.87 -7.50 11.69
N ALA A 40 4.14 -8.08 12.65
CA ALA A 40 4.67 -9.15 13.49
C ALA A 40 5.10 -10.37 12.68
N LEU A 41 4.26 -10.78 11.72
CA LEU A 41 4.52 -11.94 10.85
C LEU A 41 5.70 -11.71 9.92
N ILE A 42 5.78 -10.53 9.30
CA ILE A 42 6.91 -10.15 8.43
C ILE A 42 8.22 -10.05 9.22
N LYS A 43 8.20 -9.48 10.43
CA LYS A 43 9.39 -9.43 11.29
C LYS A 43 9.91 -10.82 11.66
N GLU A 44 9.01 -11.75 11.96
CA GLU A 44 9.38 -13.13 12.33
C GLU A 44 9.94 -13.91 11.14
N ARG A 45 9.26 -13.86 9.98
CA ARG A 45 9.50 -14.81 8.88
C ARG A 45 10.28 -14.21 7.72
N PHE A 46 10.21 -12.89 7.55
CA PHE A 46 10.81 -12.15 6.45
C PHE A 46 11.55 -10.90 6.96
N PRO A 47 12.58 -11.05 7.82
CA PRO A 47 13.26 -9.91 8.46
C PRO A 47 13.92 -8.93 7.46
N LYS A 48 14.21 -9.39 6.24
CA LYS A 48 14.68 -8.50 5.15
C LYS A 48 13.58 -7.57 4.63
N VAL A 49 12.34 -8.06 4.58
CA VAL A 49 11.17 -7.29 4.17
C VAL A 49 10.79 -6.31 5.29
N ASP A 50 10.85 -6.74 6.56
CA ASP A 50 10.71 -5.84 7.72
C ASP A 50 11.72 -4.68 7.66
N ALA A 51 13.00 -4.97 7.42
CA ALA A 51 14.03 -3.95 7.26
C ALA A 51 13.84 -3.06 6.01
N ALA A 52 13.17 -3.54 4.96
CA ALA A 52 12.80 -2.72 3.82
C ALA A 52 11.67 -1.74 4.19
N ILE A 53 10.65 -2.22 4.89
CA ILE A 53 9.53 -1.41 5.42
C ILE A 53 10.06 -0.33 6.38
N MET A 54 10.87 -0.70 7.37
CA MET A 54 11.41 0.26 8.35
C MET A 54 12.34 1.32 7.73
N ARG A 55 12.95 1.04 6.57
CA ARG A 55 13.73 2.05 5.84
C ARG A 55 12.84 3.10 5.17
N VAL A 56 11.59 2.76 4.84
CA VAL A 56 10.60 3.72 4.34
C VAL A 56 10.17 4.69 5.45
N GLU A 57 10.00 4.20 6.69
CA GLU A 57 9.63 5.03 7.86
C GLU A 57 10.60 6.20 8.12
N GLN A 58 11.89 6.04 7.82
CA GLN A 58 12.90 7.06 8.07
C GLN A 58 12.90 8.20 7.03
N ARG A 59 12.06 8.12 5.99
CA ARG A 59 11.94 9.16 4.98
C ARG A 59 10.58 9.86 5.09
N PRO A 60 10.53 11.20 5.16
CA PRO A 60 9.30 11.94 4.95
C PRO A 60 8.70 11.56 3.59
N LEU A 61 7.37 11.36 3.48
CA LEU A 61 6.69 11.12 2.19
C LEU A 61 6.98 12.24 1.15
N ASP A 62 7.36 13.40 1.65
CA ASP A 62 7.74 14.62 0.97
C ASP A 62 9.19 14.64 0.46
N ALA A 63 10.08 13.79 1.00
CA ALA A 63 11.44 13.60 0.50
C ALA A 63 11.41 12.60 -0.67
N GLY A 64 10.96 13.11 -1.82
CA GLY A 64 10.57 12.32 -2.98
C GLY A 64 11.54 11.22 -3.35
N GLU A 65 10.99 10.04 -3.63
CA GLU A 65 11.51 9.07 -4.57
C GLU A 65 10.44 7.99 -4.79
N ALA A 66 9.81 8.02 -5.96
CA ALA A 66 8.89 6.99 -6.48
C ALA A 66 9.52 5.58 -6.61
N GLN A 67 10.73 5.41 -6.11
CA GLN A 67 11.52 4.18 -6.10
C GLN A 67 11.35 3.36 -4.80
N LEU A 68 10.78 3.93 -3.72
CA LEU A 68 10.65 3.23 -2.43
C LEU A 68 9.34 2.45 -2.25
N ASP A 69 8.21 2.90 -2.82
CA ASP A 69 6.90 2.23 -2.70
C ASP A 69 6.76 0.95 -3.55
N THR A 70 7.51 0.87 -4.65
CA THR A 70 7.46 -0.27 -5.58
C THR A 70 8.30 -1.45 -5.11
N VAL A 71 9.44 -1.20 -4.46
CA VAL A 71 10.27 -2.25 -3.87
C VAL A 71 9.54 -2.92 -2.70
N VAL A 72 8.90 -2.15 -1.82
CA VAL A 72 8.18 -2.74 -0.67
C VAL A 72 6.97 -3.57 -1.12
N ALA A 73 6.17 -3.08 -2.07
CA ALA A 73 5.04 -3.86 -2.60
C ALA A 73 5.49 -5.20 -3.23
N GLY A 74 6.60 -5.18 -4.00
CA GLY A 74 7.17 -6.40 -4.60
C GLY A 74 7.79 -7.36 -3.58
N GLU A 75 8.43 -6.83 -2.54
CA GLU A 75 8.98 -7.66 -1.44
C GLU A 75 7.85 -8.29 -0.60
N ILE A 76 6.74 -7.59 -0.41
CA ILE A 76 5.52 -8.11 0.24
C ILE A 76 4.86 -9.19 -0.63
N GLU A 77 4.78 -8.96 -1.95
CA GLU A 77 4.29 -9.95 -2.91
C GLU A 77 5.13 -11.23 -2.86
N ALA A 78 6.45 -11.11 -2.96
CA ALA A 78 7.37 -12.24 -2.89
C ALA A 78 7.33 -12.97 -1.53
N ALA A 79 7.03 -12.27 -0.44
CA ALA A 79 6.81 -12.89 0.87
C ALA A 79 5.48 -13.66 0.90
N ALA A 80 4.41 -13.08 0.37
CA ALA A 80 3.11 -13.72 0.25
C ALA A 80 3.13 -14.96 -0.67
N GLU A 81 3.93 -14.96 -1.74
CA GLU A 81 4.12 -16.13 -2.59
C GLU A 81 4.81 -17.29 -1.85
N LYS A 82 5.66 -16.98 -0.85
CA LYS A 82 6.44 -17.95 -0.09
C LYS A 82 5.75 -18.43 1.19
N ASP A 83 4.86 -17.63 1.77
CA ASP A 83 4.16 -17.96 3.01
C ASP A 83 2.65 -17.71 2.86
N PRO A 84 1.82 -18.78 2.93
CA PRO A 84 0.37 -18.68 2.78
C PRO A 84 -0.31 -17.90 3.92
N GLU A 85 0.30 -17.84 5.11
CA GLU A 85 -0.20 -17.03 6.21
C GLU A 85 0.02 -15.53 5.92
N VAL A 86 1.16 -15.18 5.33
CA VAL A 86 1.42 -13.81 4.85
C VAL A 86 0.42 -13.44 3.76
N ALA A 87 0.20 -14.32 2.78
CA ALA A 87 -0.77 -14.08 1.71
C ALA A 87 -2.18 -13.80 2.26
N LYS A 88 -2.60 -14.61 3.23
CA LYS A 88 -3.90 -14.45 3.90
C LYS A 88 -3.99 -13.10 4.60
N VAL A 89 -2.99 -12.73 5.40
CA VAL A 89 -2.99 -11.47 6.15
C VAL A 89 -2.97 -10.26 5.20
N VAL A 90 -2.23 -10.32 4.09
CA VAL A 90 -2.21 -9.24 3.09
C VAL A 90 -3.59 -9.01 2.48
N ASN A 91 -4.27 -10.08 2.06
CA ASN A 91 -5.62 -9.97 1.49
C ASN A 91 -6.62 -9.44 2.53
N GLU A 92 -6.61 -10.00 3.74
CA GLU A 92 -7.52 -9.56 4.80
C GLU A 92 -7.30 -8.09 5.20
N LEU A 93 -6.04 -7.65 5.24
CA LEU A 93 -5.71 -6.26 5.54
C LEU A 93 -6.17 -5.33 4.42
N ALA A 94 -5.99 -5.73 3.16
CA ALA A 94 -6.47 -4.97 2.02
C ALA A 94 -8.00 -4.85 2.01
N GLU A 95 -8.73 -5.91 2.36
CA GLU A 95 -10.19 -5.88 2.47
C GLU A 95 -10.66 -4.98 3.63
N GLU A 96 -10.01 -5.07 4.79
CA GLU A 96 -10.36 -4.22 5.94
C GLU A 96 -10.08 -2.74 5.64
N ALA A 97 -9.00 -2.45 4.92
CA ALA A 97 -8.66 -1.10 4.48
C ALA A 97 -9.70 -0.52 3.51
N LYS A 98 -10.30 -1.33 2.63
CA LYS A 98 -11.40 -0.92 1.74
C LYS A 98 -12.69 -0.63 2.49
N ALA A 99 -12.88 -1.28 3.65
CA ALA A 99 -14.05 -1.11 4.51
C ALA A 99 -13.81 -0.08 5.63
N ASP A 100 -12.65 0.57 5.67
CA ASP A 100 -12.27 1.46 6.74
C ASP A 100 -13.18 2.71 6.77
N PRO A 101 -13.61 3.18 7.96
CA PRO A 101 -14.45 4.36 8.08
C PRO A 101 -13.74 5.66 7.66
N ASN A 102 -12.42 5.67 7.47
CA ASN A 102 -11.68 6.83 7.00
C ASN A 102 -11.94 7.08 5.50
N PRO A 103 -12.65 8.17 5.14
CA PRO A 103 -13.04 8.42 3.75
C PRO A 103 -11.83 8.71 2.85
N LYS A 104 -10.75 9.29 3.37
CA LYS A 104 -9.55 9.60 2.57
C LYS A 104 -8.79 8.32 2.23
N LEU A 105 -8.67 7.41 3.18
CA LEU A 105 -8.07 6.10 2.93
C LEU A 105 -8.85 5.36 1.85
N THR A 106 -10.17 5.26 2.00
CA THR A 106 -11.04 4.58 1.05
C THR A 106 -11.02 5.23 -0.33
N GLN A 107 -11.00 6.57 -0.43
CA GLN A 107 -10.83 7.28 -1.71
C GLN A 107 -9.48 7.03 -2.37
N THR A 108 -8.40 6.95 -1.58
CA THR A 108 -7.07 6.61 -2.09
C THR A 108 -7.08 5.21 -2.67
N ILE A 109 -7.64 4.24 -1.94
CA ILE A 109 -7.74 2.85 -2.38
C ILE A 109 -8.57 2.71 -3.67
N GLN A 110 -9.74 3.34 -3.74
CA GLN A 110 -10.56 3.34 -4.95
C GLN A 110 -9.84 3.95 -6.15
N SER A 111 -9.04 5.00 -5.95
CA SER A 111 -8.22 5.60 -7.01
C SER A 111 -7.15 4.63 -7.51
N MET A 112 -6.52 3.86 -6.61
CA MET A 112 -5.58 2.81 -6.97
C MET A 112 -6.26 1.69 -7.78
N GLU A 113 -7.41 1.20 -7.33
CA GLU A 113 -8.16 0.12 -8.00
C GLU A 113 -8.62 0.51 -9.40
N ASN A 114 -9.20 1.70 -9.56
CA ASN A 114 -9.68 2.19 -10.84
C ASN A 114 -8.56 2.30 -11.88
N LYS A 115 -7.34 2.63 -11.46
CA LYS A 115 -6.17 2.76 -12.35
C LYS A 115 -5.58 1.42 -12.75
N VAL A 116 -5.50 0.47 -11.81
CA VAL A 116 -5.11 -0.92 -12.12
C VAL A 116 -6.10 -1.55 -13.11
N ASN A 117 -7.40 -1.28 -12.96
CA ASN A 117 -8.43 -1.80 -13.87
C ASN A 117 -8.47 -1.07 -15.23
N SER A 118 -8.01 0.17 -15.31
CA SER A 118 -8.03 0.98 -16.55
C SER A 118 -6.77 0.85 -17.41
N GLN A 119 -5.69 0.24 -16.90
CA GLN A 119 -4.42 0.09 -17.60
C GLN A 119 -3.88 -1.34 -17.49
N SER A 120 -3.53 -1.98 -18.61
CA SER A 120 -2.93 -3.33 -18.62
C SER A 120 -1.76 -3.43 -17.62
N PRO A 121 -1.71 -4.45 -16.74
CA PRO A 121 -0.71 -4.56 -15.68
C PRO A 121 0.68 -4.70 -16.29
N THR A 122 1.45 -3.61 -16.26
CA THR A 122 2.87 -3.58 -16.64
C THR A 122 3.68 -2.93 -15.53
N VAL A 123 4.99 -3.15 -15.53
CA VAL A 123 5.93 -2.58 -14.54
C VAL A 123 5.79 -1.04 -14.42
N GLN A 124 5.37 -0.36 -15.50
CA GLN A 124 5.10 1.08 -15.50
C GLN A 124 3.96 1.50 -14.56
N ASN A 125 2.98 0.61 -14.31
CA ASN A 125 1.86 0.90 -13.41
C ASN A 125 2.32 1.05 -11.96
N PHE A 126 3.35 0.32 -11.53
CA PHE A 126 3.88 0.41 -10.17
C PHE A 126 4.55 1.76 -9.92
N THR A 127 5.37 2.24 -10.85
CA THR A 127 6.02 3.55 -10.75
C THR A 127 4.96 4.67 -10.70
N ARG A 128 3.93 4.58 -11.54
CA ARG A 128 2.85 5.56 -11.58
C ARG A 128 1.94 5.52 -10.33
N LEU A 129 1.68 4.32 -9.80
CA LEU A 129 0.92 4.12 -8.57
C LEU A 129 1.63 4.78 -7.38
N ALA A 130 2.95 4.60 -7.27
CA ALA A 130 3.78 5.25 -6.26
C ALA A 130 3.78 6.80 -6.40
N GLU A 131 3.86 7.31 -7.62
CA GLU A 131 3.80 8.77 -7.87
C GLU A 131 2.47 9.40 -7.47
N GLU A 132 1.36 8.66 -7.57
CA GLU A 132 0.04 9.18 -7.24
C GLU A 132 -0.36 8.99 -5.77
N ILE A 133 0.07 7.91 -5.12
CA ILE A 133 0.05 7.78 -3.65
C ILE A 133 0.70 9.03 -3.05
N LYS A 134 1.89 9.39 -3.54
CA LYS A 134 2.58 10.64 -3.16
C LYS A 134 1.73 11.90 -3.38
N ALA A 135 1.02 12.03 -4.51
CA ALA A 135 0.20 13.21 -4.80
C ALA A 135 -0.97 13.40 -3.84
N VAL A 136 -1.64 12.30 -3.44
CA VAL A 136 -2.76 12.33 -2.49
C VAL A 136 -2.30 12.78 -1.10
N PHE A 137 -1.11 12.35 -0.66
CA PHE A 137 -0.58 12.71 0.66
C PHE A 137 0.09 14.09 0.71
N GLN A 138 0.52 14.64 -0.43
CA GLN A 138 1.06 16.00 -0.52
C GLN A 138 -0.05 17.09 -0.62
N GLY A 139 -1.33 16.72 -0.46
CA GLY A 139 -2.44 17.66 -0.47
C GLY A 139 -2.80 18.21 -1.86
N ASN A 140 -2.24 17.65 -2.93
CA ASN A 140 -2.64 17.99 -4.29
C ASN A 140 -3.84 17.14 -4.70
N THR A 141 -4.99 17.81 -4.86
CA THR A 141 -6.20 17.24 -5.46
C THR A 141 -5.83 16.62 -6.81
N ILE A 142 -6.10 15.32 -6.99
CA ILE A 142 -6.01 14.66 -8.30
C ILE A 142 -6.91 15.43 -9.25
N GLN A 143 -6.35 16.32 -10.07
CA GLN A 143 -7.09 16.96 -11.14
C GLN A 143 -7.32 15.89 -12.19
N ASN A 144 -8.59 15.50 -12.28
CA ASN A 144 -9.13 14.59 -13.27
C ASN A 144 -8.74 15.09 -14.67
N GLN A 145 -7.72 14.49 -15.28
CA GLN A 145 -7.38 14.78 -16.67
C GLN A 145 -8.43 14.08 -17.54
N THR A 146 -9.42 14.85 -17.99
CA THR A 146 -10.34 14.47 -19.06
C THR A 146 -9.52 14.06 -20.28
N LEU A 147 -9.54 12.76 -20.61
CA LEU A 147 -9.04 12.23 -21.87
C LEU A 147 -10.09 12.56 -22.94
N ASN A 148 -9.82 13.61 -23.73
CA ASN A 148 -10.53 13.81 -24.99
C ASN A 148 -9.94 12.86 -26.03
N PHE A 149 -10.80 12.00 -26.59
CA PHE A 149 -10.52 11.15 -27.76
C PHE A 149 -10.45 11.98 -29.05
#